data_AF-A0A8J5JX64-F1
#
_entry.id   AF-A0A8J5JX64-F1
#
_cell.length_a   1.000
_cell.length_b   1.000
_cell.length_c   1.000
_cell.angle_alpha   90.00
_cell.angle_beta   90.00
_cell.angle_gamma   90.00
#
_symmetry.space_group_name_H-M   'P 1'
#
loop_
_entity.id
_entity.type
_entity.pdbx_description
1 polymer ?
#
loop_
_entity_poly.entity_id
_entity_poly.type
_entity_poly.pdbx_seq_one_letter_code
_entity_poly.pdbx_strand_id
1 'polypeptide(L)'
;MKYDASFKLKVVAFANSSNNSVAATNYGVNEKMVRDWQKSEASLKKIPPKKCAVKIGICHWHELENYLEEDDLLWRDSDEEEDDSKNNEDEVGSSSDSDLYENLFMLGDEQPADFEGF
;
A
#
# COMPACT_ATOMS: atom_id res chain seq x y z
N MET A 1 12.72 -18.99 13.76
CA MET A 1 12.11 -17.65 13.70
C MET A 1 12.39 -16.90 15.00
N LYS A 2 12.76 -15.62 14.94
CA LYS A 2 12.95 -14.76 16.12
C LYS A 2 11.80 -13.76 16.21
N TYR A 3 11.20 -13.63 17.39
CA TYR A 3 10.15 -12.65 17.67
C TYR A 3 10.71 -11.46 18.42
N ASP A 4 10.24 -10.28 18.05
CA ASP A 4 10.62 -9.02 18.70
C ASP A 4 10.03 -8.90 20.11
N ALA A 5 10.79 -8.30 21.02
CA ALA A 5 10.34 -8.11 22.40
C ALA A 5 9.06 -7.27 22.49
N SER A 6 8.94 -6.23 21.65
CA SER A 6 7.73 -5.41 21.52
C SER A 6 6.53 -6.23 21.07
N PHE A 7 6.72 -7.11 20.09
CA PHE A 7 5.67 -8.02 19.63
C PHE A 7 5.22 -8.96 20.74
N LYS A 8 6.16 -9.60 21.44
CA LYS A 8 5.84 -10.49 22.57
C LYS A 8 5.05 -9.77 23.67
N LEU A 9 5.40 -8.52 23.98
CA LEU A 9 4.67 -7.70 24.95
C LEU A 9 3.23 -7.39 24.52
N LYS A 10 3.00 -7.10 23.23
CA LYS A 10 1.64 -6.92 22.68
C LYS A 10 0.80 -8.18 22.84
N VAL A 11 1.37 -9.34 22.51
CA VAL A 11 0.68 -10.64 22.65
C VAL A 11 0.35 -10.93 24.12
N VAL A 12 1.28 -10.68 25.04
CA VAL A 12 1.05 -10.85 26.49
C VAL A 12 -0.03 -9.91 27.02
N ALA A 13 -0.03 -8.64 26.62
CA ALA A 13 -1.05 -7.67 27.03
C ALA A 13 -2.46 -8.10 26.56
N PHE A 14 -2.56 -8.61 25.33
CA PHE A 14 -3.82 -9.14 24.79
C PHE A 14 -4.26 -10.43 25.49
N ALA A 15 -3.32 -11.32 25.80
CA ALA A 15 -3.58 -12.56 26.53
C ALA A 15 -4.07 -12.31 27.97
N ASN A 16 -3.56 -11.28 28.64
CA ASN A 16 -4.00 -10.88 29.97
C ASN A 16 -5.43 -10.31 29.99
N SER A 17 -5.91 -9.76 28.86
CA SER A 17 -7.24 -9.16 28.74
C SER A 17 -8.31 -10.12 28.20
N SER A 18 -7.89 -11.11 27.40
CA SER A 18 -8.78 -12.09 26.77
C SER A 18 -8.54 -13.49 27.35
N ASN A 19 -7.85 -14.35 26.60
CA ASN A 19 -7.41 -15.69 26.98
C ASN A 19 -6.22 -16.09 26.09
N ASN A 20 -5.37 -17.00 26.58
CA ASN A 20 -4.16 -17.43 25.86
C ASN A 20 -4.48 -18.09 24.51
N SER A 21 -5.53 -18.89 24.42
CA SER A 21 -5.98 -19.53 23.17
C SER A 21 -6.45 -18.49 22.14
N VAL A 22 -7.20 -17.49 22.58
CA VAL A 22 -7.67 -16.40 21.69
C VAL A 22 -6.49 -15.58 21.19
N ALA A 23 -5.50 -15.29 22.05
CA ALA A 23 -4.27 -14.62 21.65
C ALA A 23 -3.47 -15.44 20.63
N ALA A 24 -3.34 -16.75 20.86
CA ALA A 24 -2.65 -17.65 19.94
C ALA A 24 -3.26 -17.63 18.53
N THR A 25 -4.60 -17.71 18.43
CA THR A 25 -5.31 -17.67 17.16
C THR A 25 -5.20 -16.31 16.47
N ASN A 26 -5.37 -15.21 17.20
CA ASN A 26 -5.33 -13.86 16.61
C ASN A 26 -3.94 -13.49 16.06
N TYR A 27 -2.87 -13.88 16.75
CA TYR A 27 -1.50 -13.53 16.36
C TYR A 27 -0.79 -14.64 15.58
N GLY A 28 -1.43 -15.80 15.36
CA GLY A 28 -0.81 -16.96 14.72
C GLY A 28 0.37 -17.53 15.52
N VAL A 29 0.35 -17.40 16.85
CA VAL A 29 1.42 -17.83 17.75
C VAL A 29 0.98 -19.06 18.51
N ASN A 30 1.89 -19.98 18.83
CA ASN A 30 1.57 -21.14 19.64
C ASN A 30 1.24 -20.74 21.10
N GLU A 31 0.16 -21.28 21.66
CA GLU A 31 -0.31 -20.96 23.02
C GLU A 31 0.77 -21.20 24.08
N LYS A 32 1.59 -22.25 23.90
CA LYS A 32 2.72 -22.53 24.79
C LYS A 32 3.69 -21.34 24.86
N MET A 33 3.94 -20.68 23.72
CA MET A 33 4.83 -19.53 23.67
C MET A 33 4.23 -18.33 24.40
N VAL A 34 2.91 -18.12 24.30
CA VAL A 34 2.19 -17.07 25.04
C VAL A 34 2.36 -17.27 26.55
N ARG A 35 2.23 -18.51 27.03
CA ARG A 35 2.47 -18.86 28.44
C ARG A 35 3.91 -18.60 28.88
N ASP A 36 4.88 -18.99 28.05
CA ASP A 36 6.30 -18.75 28.35
C ASP A 36 6.64 -17.25 28.34
N TRP A 37 5.97 -16.46 27.50
CA TRP A 37 6.11 -15.00 27.46
C TRP A 37 5.46 -14.31 28.65
N GLN A 38 4.32 -14.80 29.15
CA GLN A 38 3.73 -14.33 30.41
C GLN A 38 4.70 -14.53 31.58
N LYS A 39 5.33 -15.72 31.68
CA LYS A 39 6.34 -15.98 32.73
C LYS A 39 7.57 -15.09 32.62
N SER A 40 7.96 -14.75 31.40
CA SER A 40 9.12 -13.90 31.11
C SER A 40 8.76 -12.42 30.94
N GLU A 41 7.54 -11.99 31.29
CA GLU A 41 7.07 -10.61 31.10
C GLU A 41 7.97 -9.59 31.82
N ALA A 42 8.39 -9.88 33.05
CA ALA A 42 9.31 -9.04 33.81
C ALA A 42 10.67 -8.88 33.12
N SER A 43 11.15 -9.92 32.44
CA SER A 43 12.37 -9.89 31.66
C SER A 43 12.16 -9.14 30.34
N LEU A 44 11.02 -9.33 29.68
CA LEU A 44 10.66 -8.65 28.42
C LEU A 44 10.57 -7.13 28.59
N LYS A 45 10.02 -6.65 29.72
CA LYS A 45 9.95 -5.21 30.05
C LYS A 45 11.32 -4.56 30.29
N LYS A 46 12.30 -5.35 30.76
CA LYS A 46 13.67 -4.87 31.03
C LYS A 46 14.53 -4.81 29.77
N ILE A 47 14.13 -5.48 28.69
CA ILE A 47 14.87 -5.44 27.44
C ILE A 47 14.71 -4.04 26.84
N PRO A 48 15.78 -3.24 26.73
CA PRO A 48 15.68 -1.97 26.05
C PRO A 48 15.25 -2.23 24.60
N PRO A 49 14.38 -1.39 24.02
CA PRO A 49 14.09 -1.49 22.59
C PRO A 49 15.43 -1.48 21.86
N LYS A 50 15.66 -2.50 21.03
CA LYS A 50 16.86 -2.61 20.22
C LYS A 50 17.00 -1.31 19.45
N LYS A 51 17.99 -0.50 19.83
CA LYS A 51 18.39 0.68 19.06
C LYS A 51 18.94 0.12 17.75
N CYS A 52 18.16 0.19 16.69
CA CYS A 52 18.76 0.18 15.36
C CYS A 52 19.74 1.35 15.34
N ALA A 53 20.94 1.16 14.81
CA ALA A 53 21.85 2.26 14.62
C ALA A 53 21.09 3.34 13.84
N VAL A 54 20.93 4.53 14.44
CA VAL A 54 20.50 5.69 13.66
C VAL A 54 21.61 5.86 12.63
N LYS A 55 21.27 5.73 11.34
CA LYS A 55 22.20 6.03 10.26
C LYS A 55 22.41 7.55 10.25
N ILE A 56 23.18 8.05 11.21
CA ILE A 56 23.71 9.41 11.22
C ILE A 56 25.03 9.31 10.47
N GLY A 57 24.92 9.12 9.16
CA GLY A 57 26.07 8.99 8.28
C GLY A 57 25.63 9.43 6.91
N ILE A 58 26.35 10.41 6.37
CA ILE A 58 26.28 10.78 4.96
C ILE A 58 26.41 9.48 4.16
N CYS A 59 25.46 9.22 3.26
CA CYS A 59 25.49 8.09 2.35
C CYS A 59 26.88 8.02 1.72
N HIS A 60 27.48 6.84 1.59
CA HIS A 60 28.83 6.72 1.03
C HIS A 60 28.97 7.40 -0.34
N TRP A 61 27.83 7.58 -1.04
CA TRP A 61 27.70 8.24 -2.34
C TRP A 61 26.75 9.44 -2.30
N HIS A 62 26.83 10.30 -1.29
CA HIS A 62 26.00 11.51 -1.23
C HIS A 62 26.24 12.45 -2.43
N GLU A 63 27.44 12.46 -2.99
CA GLU A 63 27.70 13.18 -4.26
C GLU A 63 26.87 12.60 -5.41
N LEU A 64 26.74 11.26 -5.49
CA LEU A 64 25.95 10.60 -6.53
C LEU A 64 24.45 10.87 -6.38
N GLU A 65 23.95 10.90 -5.14
CA GLU A 65 22.54 11.26 -4.86
C GLU A 65 22.25 12.70 -5.31
N ASN A 66 23.15 13.64 -5.03
CA ASN A 66 23.02 15.02 -5.51
C ASN A 66 23.02 15.10 -7.05
N TYR A 67 23.92 14.39 -7.74
CA TYR A 67 23.95 14.38 -9.21
C TYR A 67 22.66 13.81 -9.84
N LEU A 68 22.04 12.81 -9.20
CA LEU A 68 20.78 12.24 -9.67
C LEU A 68 19.60 13.20 -9.44
N GLU A 69 19.59 13.92 -8.31
CA GLU A 69 18.59 14.96 -8.04
C GLU A 69 18.70 16.13 -9.02
N GLU A 70 19.91 16.52 -9.40
CA GLU A 70 20.13 17.57 -10.41
C GLU A 70 19.65 17.14 -11.81
N ASP A 71 19.87 15.88 -12.20
CA ASP A 71 19.39 15.35 -13.48
C ASP A 71 17.85 15.31 -13.53
N ASP A 72 17.20 14.81 -12.48
CA ASP A 72 15.72 14.74 -12.37
C ASP A 72 15.06 16.13 -12.49
N LEU A 73 15.66 17.15 -11.89
CA LEU A 73 15.16 18.52 -11.97
C LEU A 73 15.35 19.15 -13.36
N LEU A 74 16.42 18.80 -14.08
CA LEU A 74 16.68 19.32 -15.43
C LEU A 74 15.69 18.80 -16.47
N TRP A 75 15.22 17.55 -16.33
CA TRP A 75 14.22 16.98 -17.24
C TRP A 75 12.83 17.58 -17.02
N ARG A 76 12.55 18.08 -15.82
CA ARG A 76 11.24 18.65 -15.47
C ARG A 76 10.95 20.00 -16.13
N ASP A 77 11.98 20.75 -16.51
CA ASP A 77 11.85 22.08 -17.11
C ASP A 77 11.82 22.05 -18.66
N SER A 78 11.89 20.86 -19.29
CA SER A 78 11.99 20.73 -20.76
C SER A 78 10.66 20.69 -21.53
N ASP A 79 9.49 20.77 -20.85
CA ASP A 79 8.17 20.61 -21.48
C ASP A 79 7.38 21.92 -21.68
N GLU A 80 8.00 23.10 -21.63
CA GLU A 80 7.31 24.37 -21.93
C GLU A 80 8.06 25.24 -22.94
N GLU A 81 7.69 25.12 -24.23
CA GLU A 81 7.44 26.27 -25.09
C GLU A 81 6.49 25.90 -26.24
N GLU A 82 5.30 26.50 -26.22
CA GLU A 82 4.29 26.53 -27.29
C GLU A 82 4.72 27.49 -28.42
N ASP A 83 4.31 27.22 -29.67
CA ASP A 83 3.93 28.32 -30.58
C ASP A 83 2.78 27.93 -31.52
N ASP A 84 1.82 28.84 -31.57
CA ASP A 84 0.50 28.85 -32.16
C ASP A 84 0.61 29.41 -33.59
N SER A 85 0.16 28.67 -34.61
CA SER A 85 -0.03 29.26 -35.93
C SER A 85 -1.24 28.65 -36.64
N LYS A 86 -2.32 29.44 -36.59
CA LYS A 86 -3.54 29.38 -37.40
C LYS A 86 -3.24 29.47 -38.90
N ASN A 87 -4.26 29.11 -39.70
CA ASN A 87 -4.51 29.31 -41.15
C ASN A 87 -4.49 27.95 -41.91
N ASN A 88 -5.52 27.52 -42.65
CA ASN A 88 -6.63 28.22 -43.30
C ASN A 88 -7.90 27.38 -43.27
N GLU A 89 -9.02 28.08 -43.07
CA GLU A 89 -10.33 27.64 -43.53
C GLU A 89 -10.29 27.54 -45.06
N ASP A 90 -10.72 26.41 -45.62
CA ASP A 90 -11.33 26.35 -46.96
C ASP A 90 -12.12 25.04 -47.10
N GLU A 91 -13.44 25.20 -47.18
CA GLU A 91 -14.38 24.46 -48.03
C GLU A 91 -14.73 22.99 -47.71
N VAL A 92 -15.89 22.85 -47.05
CA VAL A 92 -17.07 22.10 -47.51
C VAL A 92 -16.91 20.63 -47.95
N GLY A 93 -17.52 19.75 -47.16
CA GLY A 93 -17.76 18.34 -47.48
C GLY A 93 -18.76 17.70 -46.52
N SER A 94 -20.05 18.07 -46.66
CA SER A 94 -21.17 17.43 -45.97
C SER A 94 -21.26 15.95 -46.31
N SER A 95 -21.20 15.05 -45.31
CA SER A 95 -21.91 13.76 -45.38
C SER A 95 -22.08 13.16 -43.99
N SER A 96 -23.35 13.03 -43.56
CA SER A 96 -23.77 12.26 -42.40
C SER A 96 -23.54 10.76 -42.59
N ASP A 97 -23.12 10.09 -41.52
CA ASP A 97 -23.31 8.66 -41.24
C ASP A 97 -23.21 8.51 -39.70
N SER A 98 -24.30 8.71 -38.95
CA SER A 98 -25.22 7.66 -38.51
C SER A 98 -24.54 6.49 -37.75
N ASP A 99 -24.78 6.50 -36.44
CA ASP A 99 -25.45 5.38 -35.77
C ASP A 99 -24.71 4.05 -35.55
N LEU A 100 -23.59 3.99 -34.81
CA LEU A 100 -23.11 2.67 -34.37
C LEU A 100 -22.47 2.50 -32.99
N TYR A 101 -22.41 3.50 -32.09
CA TYR A 101 -21.77 3.23 -30.77
C TYR A 101 -22.45 3.81 -29.52
N GLU A 102 -23.63 4.42 -29.64
CA GLU A 102 -24.38 4.95 -28.49
C GLU A 102 -25.49 4.01 -27.98
N ASN A 103 -25.73 2.85 -28.60
CA ASN A 103 -26.93 2.02 -28.31
C ASN A 103 -26.69 0.66 -27.64
N LEU A 104 -25.52 0.36 -27.05
CA LEU A 104 -25.26 -1.03 -26.57
C LEU A 104 -24.81 -1.23 -25.12
N PHE A 105 -25.00 -0.30 -24.18
CA PHE A 105 -24.85 -0.73 -22.78
C PHE A 105 -25.66 -0.02 -21.69
N MET A 106 -26.63 0.82 -22.04
CA MET A 106 -27.47 1.50 -21.05
C MET A 106 -28.96 1.31 -21.37
N LEU A 107 -29.50 0.17 -20.93
CA LEU A 107 -30.90 -0.13 -20.57
C LEU A 107 -30.86 -1.60 -20.09
N GLY A 108 -30.85 -1.86 -18.78
CA GLY A 108 -32.07 -2.00 -17.97
C GLY A 108 -32.61 -3.43 -18.17
N ASP A 109 -33.03 -4.23 -17.21
CA ASP A 109 -33.35 -4.06 -15.80
C ASP A 109 -33.58 -5.48 -15.25
N GLU A 110 -33.41 -5.62 -13.94
CA GLU A 110 -34.26 -6.39 -13.03
C GLU A 110 -34.44 -7.93 -13.16
N GLN A 111 -34.21 -8.55 -12.00
CA GLN A 111 -34.31 -9.95 -11.52
C GLN A 111 -35.72 -10.59 -11.73
N PRO A 112 -36.10 -11.81 -11.26
CA PRO A 112 -35.43 -12.76 -10.33
C PRO A 112 -35.68 -14.27 -10.62
N ALA A 113 -35.30 -15.10 -9.64
CA ALA A 113 -35.72 -16.49 -9.40
C ALA A 113 -35.08 -17.49 -10.38
N ASP A 114 -34.75 -18.73 -10.07
CA ASP A 114 -34.89 -19.64 -8.95
C ASP A 114 -34.34 -20.95 -9.50
N PHE A 115 -33.33 -21.56 -8.88
CA PHE A 115 -33.13 -23.00 -9.06
C PHE A 115 -32.42 -23.58 -7.85
N GLU A 116 -33.25 -24.11 -6.95
CA GLU A 116 -32.91 -25.25 -6.10
C GLU A 116 -32.36 -26.39 -6.97
N GLY A 117 -31.37 -27.13 -6.51
CA GLY A 117 -31.19 -28.48 -7.06
C GLY A 117 -29.82 -29.13 -6.92
N PHE A 118 -29.67 -29.80 -5.77
CA PHE A 118 -28.88 -31.03 -5.53
C PHE A 118 -27.35 -30.95 -5.43
#